data_AF-A0A0G0HY47-F1
#
_entry.id   AF-A0A0G0HY47-F1
#
_cell.length_a   1.000
_cell.length_b   1.000
_cell.length_c   1.000
_cell.angle_alpha   90.00
_cell.angle_beta   90.00
_cell.angle_gamma   90.00
#
_symmetry.space_group_name_H-M   'P 1'
#
loop_
_entity.id
_entity.type
_entity.pdbx_description
1 polymer ?
#
loop_
_entity_poly.entity_id
_entity_poly.type
_entity_poly.pdbx_seq_one_letter_code
_entity_poly.pdbx_strand_id
1 'polypeptide(L)'
;MEIIINLFNNWTTFEKVNTLILILIILIVIPGLVWIFTKQAKLAHISFDTLVIAGLLTLITLLITNQFFNIAISYTYKLIPFIVFFITILCIGTMTGFYMQNHKQREFDMTKVKNEAFNDAFRLTISCILLFTAFALLTPSILLPVLLSLGLSLVIIWINYLLVCKLLK
;
A
#
# COMPACT_ATOMS: atom_id res chain seq x y z
N MET A 1 14.26 17.44 -15.82
CA MET A 1 13.06 17.29 -16.67
C MET A 1 13.11 16.02 -17.51
N GLU A 2 14.28 15.65 -18.05
CA GLU A 2 14.50 14.41 -18.82
C GLU A 2 14.20 13.10 -18.05
N ILE A 3 14.36 13.09 -16.72
CA ILE A 3 14.14 11.89 -15.89
C ILE A 3 12.67 11.46 -15.87
N ILE A 4 11.75 12.41 -15.69
CA ILE A 4 10.30 12.15 -15.76
C ILE A 4 9.95 11.75 -17.20
N ILE A 5 10.51 12.45 -18.19
CA ILE A 5 10.26 12.17 -19.60
C ILE A 5 10.72 10.75 -19.98
N ASN A 6 11.87 10.27 -19.52
CA ASN A 6 12.36 8.91 -19.79
C ASN A 6 11.60 7.82 -19.03
N LEU A 7 11.20 8.07 -17.78
CA LEU A 7 10.41 7.13 -16.99
C LEU A 7 9.00 6.94 -17.59
N PHE A 8 8.43 8.04 -18.09
CA PHE A 8 7.18 8.01 -18.83
C PHE A 8 7.39 7.49 -20.26
N ASN A 9 8.50 7.75 -20.96
CA ASN A 9 8.66 7.31 -22.36
C ASN A 9 8.70 5.79 -22.56
N ASN A 10 9.03 5.01 -21.51
CA ASN A 10 8.93 3.55 -21.56
C ASN A 10 7.50 3.00 -21.52
N TRP A 11 6.51 3.87 -21.29
CA TRP A 11 5.10 3.52 -21.27
C TRP A 11 4.40 4.13 -22.47
N THR A 12 3.54 3.34 -23.11
CA THR A 12 2.65 3.92 -24.12
C THR A 12 1.73 4.95 -23.45
N THR A 13 1.30 5.97 -24.20
CA THR A 13 0.34 6.96 -23.68
C THR A 13 -0.93 6.29 -23.15
N PHE A 14 -1.33 5.19 -23.77
CA PHE A 14 -2.45 4.36 -23.32
C PHE A 14 -2.22 3.72 -21.94
N GLU A 15 -1.07 3.08 -21.72
CA GLU A 15 -0.74 2.46 -20.42
C GLU A 15 -0.72 3.48 -19.28
N LYS A 16 -0.13 4.66 -19.52
CA LYS A 16 -0.09 5.75 -18.52
C LYS A 16 -1.47 6.18 -18.08
N VAL A 17 -2.34 6.44 -19.06
CA VAL A 17 -3.70 6.90 -18.80
C VAL A 17 -4.49 5.82 -18.07
N ASN A 18 -4.38 4.56 -18.50
CA ASN A 18 -5.10 3.46 -17.87
C ASN A 18 -4.65 3.22 -16.42
N THR A 19 -3.34 3.23 -16.15
CA THR A 19 -2.83 3.08 -14.77
C THR A 19 -3.22 4.26 -13.89
N LEU A 20 -3.19 5.49 -14.41
CA LEU A 20 -3.62 6.68 -13.67
C LEU A 20 -5.11 6.59 -13.30
N ILE A 21 -5.96 6.19 -14.26
CA ILE A 21 -7.39 5.96 -14.02
C ILE A 21 -7.60 4.90 -12.95
N LEU A 22 -6.91 3.76 -13.04
CA LEU A 22 -6.99 2.69 -12.04
C LEU A 22 -6.61 3.17 -10.64
N ILE A 23 -5.51 3.92 -10.51
CA ILE A 23 -5.07 4.46 -9.22
C ILE A 23 -6.10 5.46 -8.67
N LEU A 24 -6.65 6.34 -9.51
CA LEU A 24 -7.70 7.28 -9.11
C LEU A 24 -8.97 6.55 -8.65
N ILE A 25 -9.37 5.50 -9.35
CA ILE A 25 -10.50 4.65 -8.94
C ILE A 25 -10.21 4.04 -7.57
N ILE A 26 -9.03 3.45 -7.34
CA ILE A 26 -8.65 2.87 -6.05
C ILE A 26 -8.69 3.93 -4.93
N LEU A 27 -8.14 5.13 -5.19
CA LEU A 27 -8.10 6.23 -4.23
C LEU A 27 -9.48 6.74 -3.82
N ILE A 28 -10.48 6.65 -4.69
CA ILE A 28 -11.85 7.10 -4.40
C ILE A 28 -12.68 5.95 -3.84
N VAL A 29 -12.64 4.79 -4.49
CA VAL A 29 -13.51 3.64 -4.17
C VAL A 29 -13.16 3.04 -2.82
N ILE A 30 -11.87 2.84 -2.49
CA ILE A 30 -11.50 2.18 -1.24
C ILE A 30 -11.93 3.02 -0.02
N PRO A 31 -11.57 4.31 0.12
CA PRO A 31 -12.07 5.14 1.23
C PRO A 31 -13.59 5.30 1.22
N GLY A 32 -14.21 5.37 0.04
CA GLY A 32 -15.66 5.41 -0.11
C GLY A 32 -16.34 4.16 0.47
N LEU A 33 -15.83 2.97 0.15
CA LEU A 33 -16.33 1.71 0.72
C LEU A 33 -16.11 1.66 2.22
N VAL A 34 -14.92 2.06 2.71
CA VAL A 34 -14.62 2.14 4.14
C VAL A 34 -15.66 3.02 4.84
N TRP A 35 -15.97 4.19 4.29
CA TRP A 35 -16.98 5.09 4.85
C TRP A 35 -18.39 4.49 4.82
N ILE A 36 -18.79 3.87 3.70
CA ILE A 36 -20.12 3.26 3.53
C ILE A 36 -20.33 2.15 4.57
N PHE A 37 -19.36 1.26 4.75
CA PHE A 37 -19.48 0.14 5.68
C PHE A 37 -19.33 0.60 7.14
N THR A 38 -18.30 1.39 7.45
CA THR A 38 -18.00 1.74 8.84
C THR A 38 -18.84 2.89 9.39
N LYS A 39 -19.35 3.77 8.52
CA LYS A 39 -19.94 5.07 8.86
C LYS A 39 -19.02 5.97 9.72
N GLN A 40 -17.72 5.67 9.76
CA GLN A 40 -16.71 6.41 10.51
C GLN A 40 -15.79 7.19 9.57
N ALA A 41 -15.92 8.52 9.57
CA ALA A 41 -15.09 9.39 8.72
C ALA A 41 -13.60 9.25 9.04
N LYS A 42 -13.22 9.04 10.31
CA LYS A 42 -11.82 8.86 10.71
C LYS A 42 -11.15 7.66 10.02
N LEU A 43 -11.85 6.52 9.93
CA LEU A 43 -11.33 5.32 9.25
C LEU A 43 -11.21 5.53 7.74
N ALA A 44 -12.16 6.24 7.13
CA ALA A 44 -12.10 6.61 5.72
C ALA A 44 -10.91 7.53 5.43
N HIS A 45 -10.66 8.54 6.27
CA HIS A 45 -9.49 9.42 6.14
C HIS A 45 -8.18 8.66 6.30
N ILE A 46 -8.05 7.78 7.30
CA ILE A 46 -6.86 6.92 7.46
C ILE A 46 -6.63 6.10 6.18
N SER A 47 -7.69 5.55 5.60
CA SER A 47 -7.61 4.75 4.37
C SER A 47 -7.11 5.58 3.19
N PHE A 48 -7.64 6.78 3.03
CA PHE A 48 -7.22 7.72 1.99
C PHE A 48 -5.76 8.13 2.17
N ASP A 49 -5.37 8.59 3.37
CA ASP A 49 -4.01 9.03 3.67
C ASP A 49 -3.00 7.90 3.44
N THR A 50 -3.34 6.67 3.85
CA THR A 50 -2.47 5.51 3.64
C THR A 50 -2.27 5.23 2.15
N LEU A 51 -3.32 5.28 1.33
CA LEU A 51 -3.22 5.06 -0.12
C LEU A 51 -2.42 6.17 -0.83
N VAL A 52 -2.61 7.42 -0.42
CA VAL A 52 -1.84 8.56 -0.96
C VAL A 52 -0.36 8.40 -0.62
N ILE A 53 -0.04 8.09 0.63
CA ILE A 53 1.36 7.89 1.06
C ILE A 53 1.97 6.69 0.34
N ALA A 54 1.24 5.58 0.18
CA ALA A 54 1.69 4.42 -0.56
C ALA A 54 2.03 4.76 -2.03
N GLY A 55 1.17 5.54 -2.69
CA GLY A 55 1.41 6.01 -4.06
C GLY A 55 2.64 6.92 -4.15
N LEU A 56 2.75 7.91 -3.27
CA LEU A 56 3.88 8.84 -3.23
C LEU A 56 5.21 8.14 -2.95
N LEU A 57 5.24 7.25 -1.95
CA LEU A 57 6.44 6.47 -1.62
C LEU A 57 6.87 5.60 -2.79
N THR A 58 5.92 4.93 -3.45
CA THR A 58 6.23 4.11 -4.63
C THR A 58 6.86 4.93 -5.75
N LEU A 59 6.31 6.12 -6.04
CA LEU A 59 6.87 7.03 -7.05
C LEU A 59 8.27 7.49 -6.68
N ILE A 60 8.47 7.92 -5.43
CA ILE A 60 9.78 8.38 -4.94
C ILE A 60 10.81 7.25 -5.02
N THR A 61 10.45 6.03 -4.60
CA THR A 61 11.36 4.88 -4.65
C THR A 61 11.74 4.54 -6.09
N LEU A 62 10.78 4.51 -7.04
CA LEU A 62 11.10 4.25 -8.44
C LEU A 62 12.03 5.32 -9.04
N LEU A 63 11.83 6.60 -8.68
CA LEU A 63 12.70 7.69 -9.11
C LEU A 63 14.13 7.52 -8.57
N ILE A 64 14.26 7.22 -7.27
CA ILE A 64 15.54 6.96 -6.61
C ILE A 64 16.22 5.74 -7.23
N THR A 65 15.50 4.62 -7.42
CA THR A 65 16.07 3.40 -7.98
C THR A 65 16.62 3.64 -9.38
N ASN A 66 15.88 4.35 -10.23
CA ASN A 66 16.35 4.70 -11.57
C ASN A 66 17.63 5.54 -11.54
N GLN A 67 17.67 6.56 -10.67
CA GLN A 67 18.80 7.50 -10.60
C GLN A 67 20.07 6.89 -10.00
N PHE A 68 19.95 6.15 -8.90
CA PHE A 68 21.11 5.65 -8.16
C PHE A 68 21.65 4.33 -8.69
N PHE A 69 20.78 3.45 -9.20
CA PHE A 69 21.19 2.13 -9.67
C PHE A 69 21.32 2.05 -11.20
N ASN A 70 20.95 3.13 -11.91
CA ASN A 70 21.00 3.22 -13.38
C ASN A 70 20.28 2.05 -14.08
N ILE A 71 19.21 1.55 -13.46
CA ILE A 71 18.48 0.38 -13.93
C ILE A 71 17.39 0.84 -14.90
N ALA A 72 17.42 0.27 -16.11
CA ALA A 72 16.30 0.42 -17.03
C ALA A 72 15.04 -0.20 -16.42
N ILE A 73 14.06 0.66 -16.11
CA ILE A 73 12.74 0.24 -15.61
C ILE A 73 12.08 -0.62 -16.69
N SER A 74 12.21 -1.93 -16.53
CA SER A 74 11.61 -2.94 -17.39
C SER A 74 10.16 -3.21 -16.97
N TYR A 75 9.48 -4.06 -17.74
CA TYR A 75 8.08 -4.41 -17.49
C TYR A 75 7.82 -4.95 -16.07
N THR A 76 8.79 -5.65 -15.46
CA THR A 76 8.63 -6.24 -14.12
C THR A 76 8.58 -5.19 -13.01
N TYR A 77 9.18 -4.01 -13.19
CA TYR A 77 9.07 -2.89 -12.25
C TYR A 77 7.66 -2.27 -12.26
N LYS A 78 6.87 -2.49 -13.32
CA LYS A 78 5.46 -2.05 -13.37
C LYS A 78 4.60 -2.79 -12.33
N LEU A 79 5.03 -3.95 -11.83
CA LEU A 79 4.29 -4.73 -10.82
C LEU A 79 4.40 -4.14 -9.41
N ILE A 80 5.48 -3.40 -9.12
CA ILE A 80 5.74 -2.82 -7.79
C ILE A 80 4.54 -2.01 -7.26
N PRO A 81 3.99 -1.02 -7.97
CA PRO A 81 2.82 -0.27 -7.49
C PRO A 81 1.61 -1.16 -7.20
N PHE A 82 1.34 -2.18 -8.03
CA PHE A 82 0.20 -3.08 -7.80
C PHE A 82 0.37 -3.89 -6.54
N ILE A 83 1.56 -4.45 -6.31
CA ILE A 83 1.88 -5.20 -5.10
C ILE A 83 1.73 -4.32 -3.86
N VAL A 84 2.28 -3.11 -3.91
CA VAL A 84 2.22 -2.16 -2.81
C VAL A 84 0.77 -1.76 -2.50
N PHE A 85 -0.04 -1.43 -3.52
CA PHE A 85 -1.46 -1.12 -3.32
C PHE A 85 -2.24 -2.32 -2.78
N PHE A 86 -1.93 -3.55 -3.23
CA PHE A 86 -2.57 -4.75 -2.74
C PHE A 86 -2.33 -4.93 -1.23
N ILE A 87 -1.07 -4.82 -0.76
CA ILE A 87 -0.76 -4.89 0.67
C ILE A 87 -1.43 -3.74 1.43
N THR A 88 -1.44 -2.53 0.87
CA THR A 88 -2.12 -1.37 1.47
C THR A 88 -3.60 -1.63 1.70
N ILE A 89 -4.28 -2.22 0.70
CA ILE A 89 -5.69 -2.60 0.79
C ILE A 89 -5.90 -3.67 1.85
N LEU A 90 -4.98 -4.65 1.99
CA LEU A 90 -5.06 -5.63 3.07
C LEU A 90 -4.99 -4.97 4.45
N CYS A 91 -4.07 -4.03 4.69
CA CYS A 91 -4.00 -3.28 5.95
C CYS A 91 -5.31 -2.55 6.26
N ILE A 92 -5.87 -1.86 5.27
CA ILE A 92 -7.15 -1.16 5.41
C ILE A 92 -8.29 -2.17 5.67
N GLY A 93 -8.26 -3.30 4.97
CA GLY A 93 -9.24 -4.38 5.07
C GLY A 93 -9.28 -5.03 6.45
N THR A 94 -8.14 -5.36 7.05
CA THR A 94 -8.11 -5.97 8.39
C THR A 94 -8.60 -4.98 9.45
N MET A 95 -8.14 -3.73 9.39
CA MET A 95 -8.61 -2.66 10.29
C MET A 95 -10.12 -2.44 10.20
N THR A 96 -10.65 -2.30 8.99
CA THR A 96 -12.09 -2.07 8.79
C THR A 96 -12.94 -3.30 9.12
N GLY A 97 -12.46 -4.50 8.81
CA GLY A 97 -13.09 -5.76 9.18
C GLY A 97 -13.20 -5.91 10.69
N PHE A 98 -12.12 -5.64 11.42
CA PHE A 98 -12.12 -5.68 12.89
C PHE A 98 -13.11 -4.67 13.49
N TYR A 99 -13.12 -3.43 12.98
CA TYR A 99 -14.09 -2.43 13.42
C TYR A 99 -15.53 -2.91 13.16
N MET A 100 -15.83 -3.40 11.97
CA MET A 100 -17.17 -3.87 11.62
C MET A 100 -17.65 -5.04 12.47
N GLN A 101 -16.76 -5.97 12.81
CA GLN A 101 -17.12 -7.12 13.64
C GLN A 101 -17.40 -6.74 15.11
N ASN A 102 -16.72 -5.73 15.64
CA ASN A 102 -16.71 -5.46 17.08
C ASN A 102 -17.43 -4.18 17.50
N HIS A 103 -17.71 -3.24 16.60
CA HIS A 103 -18.29 -1.93 16.94
C HIS A 103 -19.67 -1.97 17.61
N LYS A 104 -20.43 -3.08 17.49
CA LYS A 104 -21.75 -3.26 18.12
C LYS A 104 -21.69 -3.84 19.54
N GLN A 105 -20.50 -4.18 20.04
CA GLN A 105 -20.34 -4.72 21.39
C GLN A 105 -20.50 -3.62 22.44
N ARG A 106 -21.10 -3.94 23.58
CA ARG A 106 -21.43 -2.99 24.66
C ARG A 106 -20.23 -2.23 25.24
N GLU A 107 -19.00 -2.75 25.09
CA GLU A 107 -17.75 -2.16 25.62
C GLU A 107 -16.72 -1.92 24.51
N PHE A 108 -17.18 -1.53 23.31
CA PHE A 108 -16.27 -1.23 22.23
C PHE A 108 -15.59 0.13 22.43
N ASP A 109 -14.26 0.12 22.48
CA ASP A 109 -13.42 1.31 22.52
C ASP A 109 -12.47 1.31 21.31
N MET A 110 -12.20 2.49 20.76
CA MET A 110 -11.27 2.70 19.66
C MET A 110 -9.83 2.32 20.02
N THR A 111 -9.50 2.27 21.32
CA THR A 111 -8.22 1.71 21.80
C THR A 111 -8.03 0.25 21.41
N LYS A 112 -9.11 -0.54 21.34
CA LYS A 112 -9.08 -1.93 20.85
C LYS A 112 -8.70 -2.01 19.38
N VAL A 113 -9.14 -1.05 18.57
CA VAL A 113 -8.77 -0.95 17.14
C VAL A 113 -7.27 -0.68 16.99
N LYS A 114 -6.69 0.19 17.84
CA LYS A 114 -5.24 0.46 17.82
C LYS A 114 -4.43 -0.79 18.17
N ASN A 115 -4.88 -1.53 19.18
CA ASN A 115 -4.18 -2.74 19.61
C ASN A 115 -4.26 -3.84 18.54
N GLU A 116 -5.44 -4.01 17.91
CA GLU A 116 -5.54 -4.98 16.81
C GLU A 116 -4.75 -4.53 15.58
N ALA A 117 -4.73 -3.23 15.25
CA ALA A 117 -3.92 -2.71 14.15
C ALA A 117 -2.42 -3.00 14.35
N PHE A 118 -1.92 -3.01 15.60
CA PHE A 118 -0.55 -3.44 15.89
C PHE A 118 -0.35 -4.94 15.62
N ASN A 119 -1.26 -5.78 16.12
CA ASN A 119 -1.21 -7.23 15.90
C ASN A 119 -1.27 -7.58 14.40
N ASP A 120 -2.16 -6.90 13.67
CA ASP A 120 -2.31 -7.06 12.22
C ASP A 120 -1.07 -6.59 11.47
N ALA A 121 -0.48 -5.46 11.84
CA ALA A 121 0.78 -4.98 11.25
C ALA A 121 1.90 -6.01 11.43
N PHE A 122 1.99 -6.61 12.61
CA PHE A 122 2.98 -7.66 12.89
C PHE A 122 2.71 -8.93 12.07
N ARG A 123 1.46 -9.42 12.05
CA ARG A 123 1.06 -10.60 11.26
C ARG A 123 1.32 -10.38 9.77
N LEU A 124 0.90 -9.23 9.22
CA LEU A 124 1.11 -8.87 7.82
C LEU A 124 2.60 -8.73 7.49
N THR A 125 3.42 -8.18 8.40
CA THR A 125 4.87 -8.10 8.23
C THR A 125 5.47 -9.50 8.07
N ILE A 126 5.14 -10.43 8.98
CA ILE A 126 5.63 -11.81 8.91
C ILE A 126 5.16 -12.49 7.62
N SER A 127 3.87 -12.39 7.30
CA SER A 127 3.30 -12.96 6.07
C SER A 127 3.95 -12.39 4.81
N CYS A 128 4.22 -11.08 4.76
CA CYS A 128 4.91 -10.45 3.63
C CYS A 128 6.34 -10.99 3.52
N ILE A 129 7.11 -10.99 4.62
CA ILE A 129 8.49 -11.49 4.59
C ILE A 129 8.52 -12.93 4.06
N LEU A 130 7.68 -13.82 4.60
CA LEU A 130 7.61 -15.21 4.14
C LEU A 130 7.21 -15.33 2.66
N LEU A 131 6.20 -14.58 2.22
CA LEU A 131 5.72 -14.64 0.84
C LEU A 131 6.76 -14.13 -0.15
N PHE A 132 7.34 -12.95 0.09
CA PHE A 132 8.31 -12.34 -0.82
C PHE A 132 9.66 -13.06 -0.81
N THR A 133 10.09 -13.63 0.32
CA THR A 133 11.30 -14.47 0.36
C THR A 133 11.11 -15.75 -0.44
N ALA A 134 9.98 -16.45 -0.27
CA ALA A 134 9.66 -17.61 -1.09
C ALA A 134 9.60 -17.26 -2.58
N PHE A 135 8.94 -16.15 -2.92
CA PHE A 135 8.83 -15.70 -4.31
C PHE A 135 10.19 -15.29 -4.93
N ALA A 136 11.05 -14.65 -4.14
CA ALA A 136 12.40 -14.27 -4.54
C ALA A 136 13.29 -15.48 -4.84
N LEU A 137 13.19 -16.55 -4.03
CA LEU A 137 13.92 -17.80 -4.24
C LEU A 137 13.49 -18.51 -5.53
N LEU A 138 12.19 -18.49 -5.84
CA LEU A 138 11.66 -19.14 -7.04
C LEU A 138 11.94 -18.35 -8.32
N THR A 139 12.18 -17.04 -8.22
CA THR A 139 12.27 -16.15 -9.39
C THR A 139 13.49 -15.21 -9.31
N PRO A 140 14.73 -15.73 -9.40
CA PRO A 140 15.94 -14.94 -9.22
C PRO A 140 16.10 -13.82 -10.27
N SER A 141 15.50 -13.96 -11.46
CA SER A 141 15.53 -12.95 -12.52
C SER A 141 14.80 -11.64 -12.18
N ILE A 142 13.92 -11.65 -11.19
CA ILE A 142 13.15 -10.47 -10.73
C ILE A 142 13.44 -10.11 -9.27
N LEU A 143 14.57 -10.57 -8.74
CA LEU A 143 14.94 -10.39 -7.33
C LEU A 143 14.85 -8.94 -6.87
N LEU A 144 15.40 -7.99 -7.63
CA LEU A 144 15.44 -6.59 -7.21
C LEU A 144 14.05 -5.93 -7.14
N PRO A 145 13.18 -6.02 -8.18
CA PRO A 145 11.79 -5.57 -8.07
C PRO A 145 11.02 -6.18 -6.90
N VAL A 146 11.25 -7.46 -6.61
CA VAL A 146 10.61 -8.19 -5.52
C VAL A 146 11.07 -7.66 -4.15
N LEU A 147 12.38 -7.46 -3.97
CA LEU A 147 12.92 -6.89 -2.73
C LEU A 147 12.48 -5.45 -2.51
N LEU A 148 12.41 -4.64 -3.57
CA LEU A 148 11.88 -3.27 -3.49
C LEU A 148 10.40 -3.27 -3.09
N SER A 149 9.61 -4.16 -3.68
CA SER A 149 8.18 -4.31 -3.34
C SER A 149 8.00 -4.73 -1.88
N LEU A 150 8.83 -5.67 -1.39
CA LEU A 150 8.83 -6.08 0.01
C LEU A 150 9.16 -4.89 0.92
N GLY A 151 10.26 -4.18 0.67
CA GLY A 151 10.68 -3.05 1.49
C GLY A 151 9.61 -1.96 1.57
N LEU A 152 9.04 -1.57 0.43
CA LEU A 152 7.93 -0.60 0.38
C LEU A 152 6.69 -1.08 1.15
N SER A 153 6.31 -2.34 0.95
CA SER A 153 5.13 -2.92 1.61
C SER A 153 5.29 -2.91 3.13
N LEU A 154 6.47 -3.27 3.65
CA LEU A 154 6.75 -3.21 5.08
C LEU A 154 6.65 -1.79 5.62
N VAL A 155 7.26 -0.82 4.95
CA VAL A 155 7.18 0.60 5.36
C VAL A 155 5.72 1.06 5.42
N ILE A 156 4.90 0.68 4.45
CA ILE A 156 3.50 1.10 4.38
C ILE A 156 2.64 0.45 5.47
N ILE A 157 2.86 -0.82 5.79
CA ILE A 157 2.19 -1.51 6.91
C ILE A 157 2.38 -0.69 8.20
N TRP A 158 3.63 -0.29 8.49
CA TRP A 158 3.94 0.47 9.70
C TRP A 158 3.44 1.92 9.64
N ILE A 159 3.47 2.57 8.47
CA ILE A 159 2.85 3.89 8.29
C ILE A 159 1.35 3.84 8.56
N ASN A 160 0.65 2.82 8.05
CA ASN A 160 -0.78 2.64 8.30
C ASN A 160 -1.05 2.53 9.81
N TYR A 161 -0.30 1.70 10.52
CA TYR A 161 -0.38 1.60 11.98
C TYR A 161 -0.14 2.95 12.69
N LEU A 162 0.89 3.71 12.29
CA LEU A 162 1.17 5.02 12.86
C LEU A 162 0.02 6.02 12.61
N LEU A 163 -0.60 6.00 11.43
CA LEU A 163 -1.78 6.81 11.12
C LEU A 163 -2.97 6.43 11.99
N VAL A 164 -3.22 5.14 12.18
CA VAL A 164 -4.27 4.64 13.08
C VAL A 164 -4.06 5.17 14.50
N CYS A 165 -2.84 5.05 15.03
CA CYS A 165 -2.51 5.53 16.37
C CYS A 165 -2.68 7.05 16.53
N LYS A 166 -2.35 7.83 15.50
CA LYS A 166 -2.37 9.30 15.54
C LYS A 166 -3.78 9.89 15.31
N LEU A 167 -4.56 9.30 14.41
CA LEU A 167 -5.85 9.84 13.96
C LEU A 167 -7.04 9.30 14.75
N LEU A 168 -6.96 8.06 15.25
CA LEU A 168 -7.93 7.58 16.23
C LEU A 168 -7.55 8.15 17.59
N LYS A 169 -8.33 9.11 18.08
CA LYS A 169 -8.35 9.52 19.49
C LYS A 169 -9.48 8.78 20.17
#